data_AF-A0A6L3XAZ3-F1
#
_entry.id   AF-A0A6L3XAZ3-F1
#
_cell.length_a   1.000
_cell.length_b   1.000
_cell.length_c   1.000
_cell.angle_alpha   90.00
_cell.angle_beta   90.00
_cell.angle_gamma   90.00
#
_symmetry.space_group_name_H-M   'P 1'
#
loop_
_entity.id
_entity.type
_entity.pdbx_description
1 polymer ?
#
loop_
_entity_poly.entity_id
_entity_poly.type
_entity_poly.pdbx_seq_one_letter_code
_entity_poly.pdbx_strand_id
1 'polypeptide(L)'
;TTSVCGHPQADEATEQAIIRRCRFEVGAEITDITPIAPEFRYREADPSGIVENEICPVYAARVTNTLAINDDEVMEYQWVELDALFRALDATPWAFSPWMVQEANTAREKLSAFAAQ
;
A
#
# COMPACT_ATOMS: atom_id res chain seq x y z
N THR A 1 6.69 -4.00 3.42
CA THR A 1 5.32 -4.02 2.86
C THR A 1 4.88 -2.59 2.58
N THR A 2 3.79 -2.40 1.84
CA THR A 2 3.15 -1.07 1.64
C THR A 2 2.40 -0.62 2.89
N SER A 3 1.78 0.56 2.87
CA SER A 3 1.11 1.12 4.05
C SER A 3 0.01 0.19 4.60
N VAL A 4 -0.84 -0.35 3.72
CA VAL A 4 -1.91 -1.32 4.01
C VAL A 4 -2.15 -2.11 2.72
N CYS A 5 -2.35 -3.43 2.83
CA CYS A 5 -2.75 -4.30 1.72
C CYS A 5 -3.79 -5.32 2.18
N GLY A 6 -4.62 -5.82 1.27
CA GLY A 6 -5.57 -6.87 1.61
C GLY A 6 -6.62 -7.07 0.53
N HIS A 7 -7.60 -7.91 0.86
CA HIS A 7 -8.61 -8.36 -0.09
C HIS A 7 -9.99 -7.78 0.24
N PRO A 8 -10.75 -7.35 -0.78
CA PRO A 8 -12.19 -7.19 -0.64
C PRO A 8 -12.84 -8.50 -0.23
N GLN A 9 -13.82 -8.42 0.67
CA GLN A 9 -14.71 -9.54 0.96
C GLN A 9 -15.72 -9.74 -0.17
N ALA A 10 -16.44 -10.85 -0.13
CA ALA A 10 -17.55 -11.08 -1.06
C ALA A 10 -18.56 -9.92 -0.96
N ASP A 11 -18.95 -9.39 -2.13
CA ASP A 11 -19.88 -8.25 -2.28
C ASP A 11 -19.41 -6.93 -1.61
N GLU A 12 -18.13 -6.82 -1.24
CA GLU A 12 -17.55 -5.60 -0.70
C GLU A 12 -16.92 -4.75 -1.81
N ALA A 13 -17.27 -3.47 -1.86
CA ALA A 13 -16.62 -2.52 -2.76
C ALA A 13 -15.16 -2.28 -2.33
N THR A 14 -14.26 -2.11 -3.30
CA THR A 14 -12.82 -1.93 -3.05
C THR A 14 -12.53 -0.80 -2.06
N GLU A 15 -13.19 0.35 -2.21
CA GLU A 15 -13.00 1.49 -1.31
C GLU A 15 -13.42 1.17 0.14
N GLN A 16 -14.44 0.34 0.32
CA GLN A 16 -14.85 -0.12 1.67
C GLN A 16 -13.83 -1.09 2.26
N ALA A 17 -13.27 -1.98 1.45
CA ALA A 17 -12.20 -2.87 1.86
C ALA A 17 -10.96 -2.09 2.32
N ILE A 18 -10.58 -1.05 1.58
CA ILE A 18 -9.47 -0.14 1.94
C ILE A 18 -9.75 0.52 3.28
N ILE A 19 -10.92 1.14 3.47
CA ILE A 19 -11.29 1.79 4.74
C ILE A 19 -11.25 0.78 5.89
N ARG A 20 -11.81 -0.42 5.69
CA ARG A 20 -11.84 -1.47 6.71
C ARG A 20 -10.43 -1.92 7.11
N ARG A 21 -9.54 -2.18 6.14
CA ARG A 21 -8.17 -2.61 6.42
C ARG A 21 -7.33 -1.48 7.03
N CYS A 22 -7.47 -0.24 6.58
CA CYS A 22 -6.81 0.92 7.21
C CYS A 22 -7.21 1.09 8.68
N ARG A 23 -8.49 0.94 9.01
CA ARG A 23 -8.95 0.97 10.40
C ARG A 23 -8.44 -0.22 11.21
N PHE A 24 -8.41 -1.41 10.62
CA PHE A 24 -8.07 -2.64 11.33
C PHE A 24 -6.57 -2.80 11.59
N GLU A 25 -5.72 -2.50 10.61
CA GLU A 25 -4.27 -2.72 10.71
C GLU A 25 -3.57 -1.56 11.43
N VAL A 26 -3.94 -0.33 11.09
CA VAL A 26 -3.20 0.87 11.52
C VAL A 26 -4.06 1.89 12.27
N GLY A 27 -5.35 1.60 12.49
CA GLY A 27 -6.26 2.50 13.18
C GLY A 27 -6.53 3.83 12.44
N ALA A 28 -6.30 3.87 11.13
CA ALA A 28 -6.40 5.09 10.35
C ALA A 28 -7.83 5.36 9.86
N GLU A 29 -8.27 6.60 10.04
CA GLU A 29 -9.34 7.20 9.24
C GLU A 29 -8.72 7.87 8.01
N ILE A 30 -9.33 7.66 6.85
CA ILE A 30 -8.78 8.12 5.57
C ILE A 30 -9.78 8.95 4.76
N THR A 31 -9.25 9.87 3.95
CA THR A 31 -9.97 10.65 2.94
C THR A 31 -9.24 10.60 1.59
N ASP A 32 -9.88 11.13 0.55
CA ASP A 32 -9.30 11.30 -0.80
C ASP A 32 -8.78 10.01 -1.44
N ILE A 33 -9.52 8.91 -1.25
CA ILE A 33 -9.20 7.59 -1.82
C ILE A 33 -9.15 7.71 -3.34
N THR A 34 -7.94 7.65 -3.90
CA THR A 34 -7.65 7.94 -5.30
C THR A 34 -6.93 6.77 -5.96
N PRO A 35 -7.47 6.20 -7.05
CA PRO A 35 -6.78 5.13 -7.77
C PRO A 35 -5.53 5.66 -8.47
N ILE A 36 -4.36 5.10 -8.15
CA ILE A 36 -3.07 5.49 -8.72
C ILE A 36 -2.51 4.44 -9.69
N ALA A 37 -2.87 3.15 -9.54
CA ALA A 37 -2.57 2.12 -10.54
C ALA A 37 -3.71 1.08 -10.62
N PRO A 38 -4.85 1.41 -11.27
CA PRO A 38 -6.04 0.57 -11.27
C PRO A 38 -5.90 -0.75 -12.05
N GLU A 39 -4.92 -0.84 -12.95
CA GLU A 39 -4.68 -2.04 -13.76
C GLU A 39 -3.50 -2.88 -13.24
N PHE A 40 -2.96 -2.54 -12.08
CA PHE A 40 -1.83 -3.25 -11.50
C PHE A 40 -2.20 -4.71 -11.17
N ARG A 41 -1.27 -5.59 -11.46
CA ARG A 41 -1.37 -7.03 -11.26
C ARG A 41 0.03 -7.60 -11.12
N TYR A 42 0.18 -8.57 -10.24
CA TYR A 42 1.49 -9.17 -9.96
C TYR A 42 1.33 -10.66 -9.66
N ARG A 43 2.46 -11.37 -9.78
CA ARG A 43 2.55 -12.76 -9.35
C ARG A 43 3.92 -13.00 -8.74
N GLU A 44 3.97 -13.21 -7.44
CA GLU A 44 5.22 -13.32 -6.68
C GLU A 44 5.16 -14.52 -5.73
N ALA A 45 6.32 -15.07 -5.41
CA ALA A 45 6.45 -16.11 -4.39
C ALA A 45 7.23 -15.53 -3.20
N ASP A 46 6.73 -15.76 -1.99
CA ASP A 46 7.42 -15.39 -0.77
C ASP A 46 8.66 -16.29 -0.53
N PRO A 47 9.53 -15.97 0.45
CA PRO A 47 10.69 -16.79 0.76
C PRO A 47 10.38 -18.22 1.22
N SER A 48 9.14 -18.51 1.62
CA SER A 48 8.67 -19.83 2.04
C SER A 48 8.05 -20.64 0.89
N GLY A 49 7.82 -20.02 -0.27
CA GLY A 49 7.23 -20.61 -1.48
C GLY A 49 5.72 -20.41 -1.62
N ILE A 50 5.08 -19.62 -0.75
CA ILE A 50 3.67 -19.21 -0.90
C ILE A 50 3.57 -18.21 -2.05
N VAL A 51 2.60 -18.43 -2.94
CA VAL A 51 2.42 -17.61 -4.14
C VAL A 51 1.22 -16.69 -4.00
N GLU A 52 1.45 -15.41 -4.25
CA GLU A 52 0.41 -14.41 -4.50
C GLU A 52 0.29 -14.19 -6.01
N ASN A 53 -0.94 -14.21 -6.53
CA ASN A 53 -1.23 -14.01 -7.95
C ASN A 53 -2.51 -13.20 -8.09
N GLU A 54 -2.37 -11.89 -8.23
CA GLU A 54 -3.45 -10.95 -7.93
C GLU A 54 -3.66 -9.91 -9.02
N ILE A 55 -4.93 -9.54 -9.21
CA ILE A 55 -5.32 -8.25 -9.78
C ILE A 55 -5.44 -7.30 -8.59
N CYS A 56 -4.52 -6.35 -8.47
CA CYS A 56 -4.31 -5.58 -7.25
C CYS A 56 -4.31 -4.07 -7.58
N PRO A 57 -5.49 -3.45 -7.77
CA PRO A 57 -5.55 -2.02 -8.04
C PRO A 57 -4.96 -1.22 -6.86
N VAL A 58 -4.05 -0.29 -7.16
CA VAL A 58 -3.34 0.51 -6.13
C VAL A 58 -4.02 1.86 -5.94
N TYR A 59 -4.15 2.28 -4.68
CA TYR A 59 -4.78 3.53 -4.27
C TYR A 59 -3.86 4.35 -3.37
N ALA A 60 -4.02 5.67 -3.40
CA ALA A 60 -3.50 6.61 -2.42
C ALA A 60 -4.65 7.21 -1.61
N ALA A 61 -4.38 7.59 -0.36
CA ALA A 61 -5.34 8.24 0.52
C ALA A 61 -4.61 9.10 1.55
N ARG A 62 -5.34 10.01 2.22
CA ARG A 62 -4.81 10.85 3.30
C ARG A 62 -5.36 10.42 4.64
N VAL A 63 -4.47 10.21 5.62
CA VAL A 63 -4.85 9.92 7.00
C VAL A 63 -5.34 11.20 7.68
N THR A 64 -6.43 11.12 8.44
CA THR A 64 -7.07 12.27 9.11
C THR A 64 -6.99 12.21 10.64
N ASN A 65 -6.36 11.19 11.20
CA ASN A 65 -6.19 10.99 12.63
C ASN A 65 -4.77 10.49 12.99
N THR A 66 -4.50 10.36 14.29
CA THR A 66 -3.32 9.62 14.76
C THR A 66 -3.55 8.12 14.62
N LEU A 67 -2.53 7.39 14.19
CA LEU A 67 -2.58 5.93 14.03
C LEU A 67 -2.72 5.24 15.40
N ALA A 68 -3.47 4.15 15.42
CA ALA A 68 -3.58 3.21 16.53
C ALA A 68 -3.27 1.82 15.99
N ILE A 69 -1.98 1.46 16.05
CA ILE A 69 -1.45 0.26 15.39
C ILE A 69 -1.99 -1.01 16.03
N ASN A 70 -2.36 -1.97 15.19
CA ASN A 70 -2.64 -3.33 15.61
C ASN A 70 -1.36 -4.17 15.49
N ASP A 71 -0.74 -4.49 16.62
CA ASP A 71 0.54 -5.22 16.68
C ASP A 71 0.45 -6.67 16.17
N ASP A 72 -0.76 -7.22 16.03
CA ASP A 72 -0.96 -8.55 15.40
C ASP A 72 -0.72 -8.49 13.87
N GLU A 73 -0.83 -7.30 13.26
CA GLU A 73 -0.72 -7.10 11.81
C GLU A 73 0.53 -6.30 11.42
N VAL A 74 0.93 -5.31 12.23
CA VAL A 74 2.02 -4.37 11.92
C VAL A 74 3.03 -4.32 13.06
N MET A 75 4.24 -4.81 12.82
CA MET A 75 5.31 -4.85 13.82
C MET A 75 6.04 -3.49 14.01
N GLU A 76 6.11 -2.68 12.95
CA GLU A 76 6.81 -1.39 12.94
C GLU A 76 6.33 -0.55 11.74
N TYR A 77 6.31 0.78 11.88
CA TYR A 77 5.98 1.72 10.81
C TYR A 77 6.87 2.96 10.87
N GLN A 78 6.98 3.66 9.74
CA GLN A 78 7.59 5.00 9.68
C GLN A 78 6.87 5.93 8.71
N TRP A 79 6.80 7.20 9.12
CA TRP A 79 6.50 8.31 8.22
C TRP A 79 7.78 8.73 7.52
N VAL A 80 7.76 8.78 6.19
CA VAL A 80 8.94 9.10 5.38
C VAL A 80 8.58 10.10 4.30
N GLU A 81 9.57 10.88 3.87
CA GLU A 81 9.46 11.71 2.68
C GLU A 81 9.38 10.81 1.44
N LEU A 82 8.41 11.09 0.55
CA LEU A 82 8.15 10.26 -0.63
C LEU A 82 9.39 10.13 -1.54
N ASP A 83 10.12 11.23 -1.76
CA ASP A 83 11.34 11.21 -2.57
C ASP A 83 12.46 10.36 -1.91
N ALA A 84 12.51 10.32 -0.58
CA ALA A 84 13.46 9.47 0.13
C ALA A 84 13.10 8.00 -0.03
N LEU A 85 11.81 7.67 0.04
CA LEU A 85 11.30 6.32 -0.21
C LEU A 85 11.64 5.85 -1.63
N PHE A 86 11.40 6.68 -2.65
CA PHE A 86 11.75 6.36 -4.03
C PHE A 86 13.25 6.07 -4.21
N ARG A 87 14.12 6.91 -3.64
CA ARG A 87 15.57 6.65 -3.67
C ARG A 87 15.96 5.34 -3.01
N ALA A 88 15.32 4.98 -1.89
CA ALA A 88 15.58 3.72 -1.19
C ALA A 88 15.12 2.50 -1.99
N LEU A 89 13.94 2.58 -2.62
CA LEU A 89 13.43 1.54 -3.51
C LEU A 89 14.35 1.32 -4.72
N ASP A 90 14.86 2.41 -5.30
CA ASP A 90 15.76 2.36 -6.47
C ASP A 90 17.14 1.78 -6.09
N ALA A 91 17.68 2.14 -4.91
CA ALA A 91 19.00 1.72 -4.47
C ALA A 91 19.03 0.28 -3.90
N THR A 92 17.99 -0.11 -3.17
CA THR A 92 17.95 -1.37 -2.41
C THR A 92 16.57 -2.04 -2.51
N PRO A 93 16.09 -2.41 -3.71
CA PRO A 93 14.75 -2.96 -3.90
C PRO A 93 14.52 -4.27 -3.13
N TRP A 94 15.58 -5.04 -2.89
CA TRP A 94 15.56 -6.29 -2.12
C TRP A 94 15.25 -6.11 -0.63
N ALA A 95 15.29 -4.88 -0.12
CA ALA A 95 14.95 -4.57 1.28
C ALA A 95 13.45 -4.35 1.49
N PHE A 96 12.65 -4.35 0.42
CA PHE A 96 11.21 -4.09 0.44
C PHE A 96 10.44 -5.30 -0.08
N SER A 97 9.11 -5.29 0.10
CA SER A 97 8.30 -6.33 -0.53
C SER A 97 8.32 -6.16 -2.05
N PRO A 98 8.33 -7.26 -2.84
CA PRO A 98 8.39 -7.18 -4.29
C PRO A 98 7.26 -6.37 -4.91
N TRP A 99 6.04 -6.46 -4.36
CA TRP A 99 4.89 -5.67 -4.82
C TRP A 99 5.09 -4.18 -4.57
N MET A 100 5.60 -3.76 -3.41
CA MET A 100 5.85 -2.34 -3.12
C MET A 100 6.77 -1.69 -4.16
N VAL A 101 7.83 -2.39 -4.57
CA VAL A 101 8.75 -1.92 -5.62
C VAL A 101 8.03 -1.78 -6.96
N GLN A 102 7.24 -2.79 -7.35
CA GLN A 102 6.50 -2.81 -8.61
C GLN A 102 5.39 -1.75 -8.65
N GLU A 103 4.65 -1.58 -7.56
CA GLU A 103 3.63 -0.56 -7.38
C GLU A 103 4.24 0.83 -7.46
N ALA A 104 5.32 1.10 -6.73
CA ALA A 104 6.00 2.39 -6.75
C ALA A 104 6.55 2.74 -8.13
N ASN A 105 7.05 1.77 -8.90
CA ASN A 105 7.48 1.99 -10.28
C ASN A 105 6.30 2.25 -11.22
N THR A 106 5.17 1.56 -11.02
CA THR A 106 3.96 1.72 -11.85
C THR A 106 3.24 3.03 -11.57
N ALA A 107 3.14 3.42 -10.30
CA ALA A 107 2.32 4.52 -9.82
C ALA A 107 3.10 5.82 -9.57
N ARG A 108 4.42 5.83 -9.80
CA ARG A 108 5.34 6.91 -9.36
C ARG A 108 4.82 8.31 -9.60
N GLU A 109 4.49 8.63 -10.85
CA GLU A 109 4.02 9.96 -11.25
C GLU A 109 2.70 10.35 -10.57
N LYS A 110 1.76 9.41 -10.50
CA LYS A 110 0.45 9.64 -9.89
C LYS A 110 0.54 9.78 -8.36
N LEU A 111 1.42 9.01 -7.72
CA LEU A 111 1.67 9.12 -6.29
C LEU A 111 2.32 10.47 -5.96
N SER A 112 3.30 10.92 -6.75
CA SER A 112 3.88 12.26 -6.61
C SER A 112 2.83 13.36 -6.83
N ALA A 113 1.98 13.23 -7.84
CA ALA A 113 0.91 14.18 -8.10
C ALA A 113 -0.14 14.22 -6.98
N PHE A 114 -0.45 13.08 -6.35
CA PHE A 114 -1.34 13.01 -5.20
C PHE A 114 -0.72 13.68 -3.96
N ALA A 115 0.56 13.43 -3.70
CA ALA A 115 1.27 13.99 -2.55
C ALA A 115 1.45 15.51 -2.63
N ALA A 116 1.48 16.08 -3.83
CA ALA A 116 1.63 17.53 -4.05
C ALA A 116 0.32 18.35 -3.88
N GLN A 117 -0.82 17.69 -3.64
CA GLN A 117 -2.10 18.35 -3.35
C GLN A 117 -2.17 18.85 -1.91
#